data_AF-A0A5K1FSX9-F1
#
_entry.id   AF-A0A5K1FSX9-F1
#
_cell.length_a   1.000
_cell.length_b   1.000
_cell.length_c   1.000
_cell.angle_alpha   90.00
_cell.angle_beta   90.00
_cell.angle_gamma   90.00
#
_symmetry.space_group_name_H-M   'P 1'
#
loop_
_entity.id
_entity.type
_entity.pdbx_description
1 polymer ?
#
loop_
_entity_poly.entity_id
_entity_poly.type
_entity_poly.pdbx_seq_one_letter_code
_entity_poly.pdbx_strand_id
1 'polypeptide(L)' 'EEVGIGEDGSEETVSLLEPNSSFGETAILCNIPQPHTVRVCELCRLLRLDKQSFTNVLQIYFIDGRTILSNLLE' A
#
# COMPACT_ATOMS: atom_id res chain seq x y z
N GLU A 1 10.85 0.35 4.03
CA GLU A 1 11.12 0.36 2.59
C GLU A 1 10.19 -0.61 1.87
N GLU A 2 9.87 -0.33 0.62
CA GLU A 2 9.31 -1.31 -0.32
C GLU A 2 10.44 -1.91 -1.15
N VAL A 3 10.43 -3.23 -1.30
CA VAL A 3 11.48 -4.01 -1.93
C VAL A 3 10.89 -4.83 -3.07
N GLY A 4 11.51 -4.71 -4.23
CA GLY A 4 11.21 -5.48 -5.44
C GLY A 4 12.37 -6.37 -5.84
N ILE A 5 12.22 -7.08 -6.96
CA ILE A 5 13.28 -7.89 -7.57
C ILE A 5 13.69 -7.22 -8.88
N GLY A 6 14.96 -6.86 -8.99
CA GLY A 6 15.56 -6.28 -10.19
C GLY A 6 15.67 -7.28 -11.34
N GLU A 7 16.03 -6.79 -12.53
CA GLU A 7 16.16 -7.64 -13.73
C GLU A 7 17.22 -8.75 -13.58
N ASP A 8 18.22 -8.52 -12.74
CA ASP A 8 19.28 -9.48 -12.43
C ASP A 8 18.90 -10.48 -11.32
N GLY A 9 17.67 -10.39 -10.79
CA GLY A 9 17.16 -11.24 -9.72
C GLY A 9 17.60 -10.80 -8.31
N SER A 10 18.34 -9.70 -8.18
CA SER A 10 18.71 -9.14 -6.88
C SER A 10 17.57 -8.34 -6.26
N GLU A 11 17.59 -8.16 -4.94
CA GLU A 11 16.62 -7.29 -4.27
C GLU A 11 16.98 -5.82 -4.50
N GLU A 12 15.98 -5.01 -4.84
CA GLU A 12 16.13 -3.57 -5.04
C GLU A 12 15.12 -2.80 -4.18
N THR A 13 15.57 -1.67 -3.61
CA THR A 13 14.67 -0.74 -2.92
C THR A 13 13.87 0.04 -3.95
N VAL A 14 12.55 -0.16 -3.96
CA VAL A 14 11.62 0.54 -4.84
C VAL A 14 11.27 1.91 -4.25
N SER A 15 11.03 1.96 -2.94
CA SER A 15 10.65 3.19 -2.26
C SER A 15 11.00 3.17 -0.77
N LEU A 16 11.25 4.34 -0.20
CA LEU A 16 11.39 4.53 1.25
C LEU A 16 10.06 5.06 1.81
N LEU A 17 9.49 4.32 2.77
CA LEU A 17 8.25 4.70 3.43
C LEU A 17 8.56 5.49 4.71
N GLU A 18 8.19 6.76 4.70
CA GLU A 18 8.41 7.72 5.78
C GLU A 18 7.25 7.69 6.81
N PRO A 19 7.38 8.37 7.96
CA PRO A 19 6.25 8.56 8.86
C PRO A 19 5.03 9.12 8.12
N ASN A 20 3.87 8.51 8.35
CA ASN A 20 2.58 8.78 7.69
C ASN A 20 2.40 8.21 6.27
N SER A 21 3.38 7.48 5.72
CA SER A 21 3.16 6.68 4.51
C SER A 21 2.15 5.54 4.75
N SER A 22 1.37 5.22 3.73
CA SER A 22 0.47 4.06 3.68
C SER A 22 0.98 3.02 2.68
N PHE A 23 0.54 1.77 2.84
CA PHE A 23 0.81 0.69 1.89
C PHE A 23 -0.25 -0.42 2.01
N GLY A 24 -0.38 -1.26 0.98
CA GLY A 24 -1.25 -2.44 0.95
C GLY A 24 -2.64 -2.23 0.37
N GLU A 25 -3.00 -0.98 0.04
CA GLU A 25 -4.27 -0.62 -0.58
C GLU A 25 -4.46 -1.24 -1.98
N THR A 26 -3.38 -1.41 -2.75
CA THR A 26 -3.42 -2.03 -4.08
C THR A 26 -4.05 -3.43 -4.03
N ALA A 27 -3.66 -4.23 -3.04
CA ALA A 27 -4.18 -5.58 -2.91
C ALA A 27 -5.69 -5.61 -2.58
N ILE A 28 -6.21 -4.57 -1.94
CA ILE A 28 -7.62 -4.46 -1.60
C ILE A 28 -8.43 -3.89 -2.78
N LEU A 29 -7.96 -2.80 -3.38
CA LEU A 29 -8.67 -2.06 -4.43
C LEU A 29 -8.65 -2.77 -5.77
N CYS A 30 -7.49 -3.34 -6.16
CA CYS A 30 -7.31 -4.01 -7.44
C CYS A 30 -7.52 -5.53 -7.35
N ASN A 31 -7.65 -6.07 -6.13
CA ASN A 31 -7.79 -7.52 -5.87
C ASN A 31 -6.67 -8.35 -6.53
N ILE A 32 -5.45 -7.84 -6.48
CA ILE A 32 -4.21 -8.51 -6.94
C ILE A 32 -3.25 -8.71 -5.75
N PRO A 33 -2.28 -9.62 -5.82
CA PRO A 33 -1.22 -9.67 -4.81
C PRO A 33 -0.44 -8.35 -4.75
N GLN A 34 0.08 -7.99 -3.56
CA GLN A 34 0.93 -6.81 -3.44
C GLN A 34 2.20 -6.99 -4.30
N PRO A 35 2.56 -6.00 -5.13
CA PRO A 35 3.67 -6.14 -6.09
C PRO A 35 5.05 -6.13 -5.43
N HIS A 36 5.17 -5.53 -4.24
CA HIS A 36 6.43 -5.38 -3.51
C HIS A 36 6.32 -5.92 -2.08
N THR A 37 7.46 -6.29 -1.51
CA THR A 37 7.56 -6.67 -0.09
C THR A 37 7.87 -5.43 0.73
N VAL A 38 7.11 -5.20 1.80
CA VAL A 38 7.41 -4.12 2.76
C VAL A 38 8.31 -4.63 3.87
N ARG A 39 9.47 -3.98 4.05
CA ARG A 39 10.44 -4.29 5.09
C ARG A 39 10.59 -3.12 6.05
N VAL A 40 10.58 -3.46 7.35
CA VAL A 40 10.80 -2.50 8.43
C VAL A 40 12.31 -2.22 8.54
N CYS A 41 12.70 -0.95 8.40
CA CYS A 41 14.11 -0.52 8.52
C CYS A 41 14.49 -0.23 9.99
N GLU A 42 13.54 0.28 10.76
CA GLU A 42 13.70 0.64 12.19
C GLU A 42 12.40 0.32 12.95
N LEU A 43 12.48 0.15 14.28
CA LEU A 43 11.30 -0.15 15.09
C LEU A 43 10.24 0.95 14.92
N CYS A 44 9.09 0.57 14.37
CA CYS A 44 7.99 1.49 14.09
C CYS A 44 6.66 0.97 14.65
N ARG A 45 5.65 1.84 14.66
CA ARG A 45 4.27 1.50 15.02
C ARG A 45 3.40 1.72 13.79
N LEU A 46 2.57 0.73 13.50
CA LEU A 46 1.66 0.77 12.35
C LEU A 46 0.22 0.80 12.85
N LEU A 47 -0.60 1.61 12.18
CA LEU A 47 -2.04 1.47 12.22
C LEU A 47 -2.45 0.47 11.14
N ARG A 48 -3.38 -0.43 11.48
CA ARG A 48 -3.87 -1.45 10.54
C ARG A 48 -5.36 -1.30 10.35
N LEU A 49 -5.78 -1.18 9.09
CA LEU A 49 -7.15 -1.39 8.66
C LEU A 49 -7.23 -2.74 7.95
N ASP A 50 -8.19 -3.57 8.34
CA ASP A 50 -8.46 -4.82 7.63
C ASP A 50 -9.31 -4.57 6.37
N LYS A 51 -9.32 -5.56 5.47
CA LYS A 51 -10.05 -5.48 4.20
C LYS A 51 -11.52 -5.12 4.38
N GLN A 52 -12.20 -5.72 5.36
CA GLN A 52 -13.63 -5.48 5.57
C GLN A 52 -13.86 -4.04 6.05
N SER A 53 -13.10 -3.58 7.04
CA SER A 53 -13.20 -2.21 7.54
C SER A 53 -12.93 -1.19 6.44
N PHE A 54 -11.90 -1.40 5.62
CA PHE A 54 -11.58 -0.52 4.49
C PHE A 54 -12.71 -0.49 3.45
N THR A 55 -13.20 -1.66 3.02
CA THR A 55 -14.31 -1.75 2.05
C THR A 55 -15.59 -1.09 2.58
N ASN A 56 -15.92 -1.24 3.87
CA ASN A 56 -17.08 -0.59 4.47
C ASN A 56 -16.98 0.94 4.40
N VAL A 57 -15.79 1.51 4.68
CA VAL A 57 -15.55 2.96 4.57
C VAL A 57 -15.75 3.42 3.13
N LEU A 58 -15.20 2.69 2.15
CA LEU A 58 -15.37 3.03 0.73
C LEU A 58 -16.84 3.03 0.27
N GLN A 59 -17.64 2.11 0.79
CA GLN A 59 -19.08 2.03 0.46
C GLN A 59 -19.86 3.23 1.01
N ILE A 60 -19.51 3.72 2.20
CA ILE A 60 -20.14 4.90 2.82
C ILE A 60 -19.76 6.17 2.05
N TYR A 61 -18.50 6.28 1.65
CA TYR A 61 -17.93 7.48 1.01
C TYR A 61 -17.65 7.29 -0.48
N PHE A 62 -18.61 6.71 -1.21
CA PHE A 62 -18.44 6.38 -2.64
C PHE A 62 -18.04 7.58 -3.52
N ILE A 63 -18.47 8.80 -3.15
CA ILE A 63 -18.15 10.03 -3.88
C ILE A 63 -16.63 10.29 -3.93
N ASP A 64 -15.88 9.79 -2.96
CA ASP A 64 -14.43 9.96 -2.85
C ASP A 64 -13.63 9.00 -3.76
N GLY A 65 -14.32 8.18 -4.56
CA GLY A 65 -13.68 7.21 -5.45
C GLY A 65 -12.58 7.80 -6.35
N ARG A 66 -12.73 9.05 -6.81
CA ARG A 66 -11.67 9.73 -7.59
C ARG A 66 -10.43 10.04 -6.77
N THR A 67 -10.60 10.47 -5.53
CA THR A 67 -9.49 10.75 -4.60
C THR A 67 -8.70 9.47 -4.33
N ILE A 68 -9.41 8.37 -4.07
CA ILE A 68 -8.79 7.07 -3.81
C ILE A 68 -8.00 6.56 -5.02
N LEU A 69 -8.56 6.70 -6.22
CA LEU A 69 -7.84 6.33 -7.45
C LEU A 69 -6.64 7.24 -7.72
N SER A 70 -6.72 8.52 -7.37
CA SER A 70 -5.57 9.45 -7.48
C SER A 70 -4.43 9.01 -6.58
N ASN A 71 -4.72 8.69 -5.31
CA ASN A 71 -3.70 8.25 -4.35
C ASN A 71 -3.03 6.93 -4.73
N LEU A 72 -3.71 6.07 -5.50
CA LEU A 72 -3.12 4.82 -6.01
C LEU A 72 -2.11 5.03 -7.15
N LEU A 73 -2.17 6.18 -7.81
CA LEU A 73 -1.31 6.51 -8.96
C LEU A 73 -0.12 7.40 -8.57
N GLU A 74 -0.12 7.93 -7.35
CA GLU A 74 1.00 8.65 -6.73
C GLU A 74 2.09 7.67 -6.28
#